data_AF-A0A436G3Z6-F1
#
_entry.id   AF-A0A436G3Z6-F1
#
_cell.length_a   1.000
_cell.length_b   1.000
_cell.length_c   1.000
_cell.angle_alpha   90.00
_cell.angle_beta   90.00
_cell.angle_gamma   90.00
#
_symmetry.space_group_name_H-M   'P 1'
#
loop_
_entity.id
_entity.type
_entity.pdbx_description
1 polymer ?
#
loop_
_entity_poly.entity_id
_entity_poly.type
_entity_poly.pdbx_seq_one_letter_code
_entity_poly.pdbx_strand_id
1 'polypeptide(L)'
;VWIWSWFYIGANAASLLIAFGFFYPRQRLRLRIELYLRRLADSVYVAGAEVLFYLQMEFDKLLVLAIGGPHLAGIYAIIMRLVDLTAIPIRTFSMMLVQRMMRAPELLSRLAVKSGIEGGVFAVSTAALLTLGIVLHFFPNALGKNVAEAAPLVVLAICVPGLRNLVEYQAELLFARGQTLVRALNLGLLAALKALLLTYVLTTILDTPNLVLSLNVVFLLLYLASTLLTYSAMRKPAKPI
;
A
#
# COMPACT_ATOMS: atom_id res chain seq x y z
N VAL A 1 28.65 3.78 8.34
CA VAL A 1 27.43 3.14 8.90
C VAL A 1 27.32 3.35 10.42
N TRP A 2 28.34 3.00 11.21
CA TRP A 2 28.32 3.08 12.69
C TRP A 2 28.06 4.46 13.32
N ILE A 3 28.60 5.55 12.77
CA ILE A 3 28.42 6.91 13.32
C ILE A 3 26.98 7.43 13.14
N TRP A 4 26.35 7.06 12.03
CA TRP A 4 24.97 7.46 11.74
C TRP A 4 23.96 6.83 12.70
N SER A 5 24.21 5.58 13.12
CA SER A 5 23.39 4.92 14.14
C SER A 5 23.43 5.66 15.48
N TRP A 6 24.60 6.15 15.90
CA TRP A 6 24.74 6.92 17.15
C TRP A 6 24.06 8.28 17.08
N PHE A 7 24.19 9.02 15.97
CA PHE A 7 23.45 10.27 15.78
C PHE A 7 21.94 10.04 15.74
N TYR A 8 21.49 8.96 15.09
CA TYR A 8 20.07 8.60 15.04
C TYR A 8 19.53 8.26 16.43
N ILE A 9 20.24 7.44 17.20
CA ILE A 9 19.86 7.09 18.58
C ILE A 9 19.85 8.33 19.47
N GLY A 10 20.90 9.16 19.41
CA GLY A 10 21.01 10.38 20.20
C GLY A 10 19.90 11.39 19.88
N ALA A 11 19.60 11.61 18.61
CA ALA A 11 18.51 12.50 18.19
C ALA A 11 17.13 11.97 18.62
N ASN A 12 16.88 10.66 18.50
CA ASN A 12 15.64 10.05 18.98
C ASN A 12 15.51 10.15 20.50
N ALA A 13 16.60 9.93 21.25
CA ALA A 13 16.61 10.07 22.70
C ALA A 13 16.36 11.51 23.14
N ALA A 14 16.97 12.49 22.47
CA ALA A 14 16.73 13.91 22.72
C ALA A 14 15.28 14.30 22.42
N SER A 15 14.72 13.84 21.30
CA SER A 15 13.31 14.05 20.94
C SER A 15 12.36 13.41 21.96
N LEU A 16 12.67 12.19 22.42
CA LEU A 16 11.92 11.50 23.47
C LEU A 16 11.95 12.30 24.79
N LEU A 17 13.12 12.81 25.20
CA LEU A 17 13.25 13.63 26.41
C LEU A 17 12.46 14.94 26.31
N ILE A 18 12.48 15.60 25.15
CA ILE A 18 11.68 16.81 24.91
C ILE A 18 10.19 16.49 24.95
N ALA A 19 9.75 15.41 24.31
CA ALA A 19 8.36 14.97 24.33
C ALA A 19 7.89 14.63 25.76
N PHE A 20 8.72 13.92 26.52
CA PHE A 20 8.40 13.55 27.91
C PHE A 20 8.46 14.74 28.87
N GLY A 21 9.36 15.69 28.65
CA GLY A 21 9.52 16.88 29.49
C GLY A 21 8.40 17.91 29.27
N PHE A 22 8.03 18.16 28.02
CA PHE A 22 7.11 19.25 27.66
C PHE A 22 5.67 18.80 27.40
N PHE A 23 5.46 17.62 26.82
CA PHE A 23 4.14 17.19 26.34
C PHE A 23 3.51 16.08 27.18
N TYR A 24 4.20 15.57 28.21
CA TYR A 24 3.65 14.51 29.03
C TYR A 24 2.50 15.05 29.91
N PRO A 25 1.27 14.56 29.73
CA PRO A 25 0.14 15.06 30.49
C PRO A 25 0.34 14.75 31.97
N ARG A 26 0.14 15.74 32.84
CA ARG A 26 0.17 15.62 34.31
C ARG A 26 -1.01 14.81 34.88
N GLN A 27 -1.50 13.81 34.14
CA GLN A 27 -2.55 12.92 34.60
C GLN A 27 -1.91 11.65 35.20
N ARG A 28 -2.35 11.26 36.40
CA ARG A 28 -1.94 10.00 37.02
C ARG A 28 -2.42 8.85 36.15
N LEU A 29 -1.51 8.25 35.38
CA LEU A 29 -1.77 7.06 34.58
C LEU A 29 -2.21 5.93 35.51
N ARG A 30 -3.51 5.70 35.60
CA ARG A 30 -4.05 4.47 36.22
C ARG A 30 -3.73 3.33 35.27
N LEU A 31 -2.64 2.61 35.54
CA LEU A 31 -2.27 1.38 34.85
C LEU A 31 -3.33 0.32 35.11
N ARG A 32 -4.33 0.26 34.24
CA ARG A 32 -5.29 -0.85 34.20
C ARG A 32 -4.73 -1.92 33.26
N ILE A 33 -4.05 -2.91 33.83
CA ILE A 33 -3.40 -4.02 33.11
C ILE A 33 -4.37 -4.72 32.15
N GLU A 34 -5.64 -4.86 32.54
CA GLU A 34 -6.70 -5.48 31.73
C GLU A 34 -6.95 -4.75 30.40
N LEU A 35 -6.91 -3.42 30.39
CA LEU A 35 -7.03 -2.61 29.17
C LEU A 35 -5.77 -2.71 28.31
N TYR A 36 -4.59 -2.79 28.93
CA TYR A 36 -3.33 -2.97 28.20
C TYR A 36 -3.27 -4.33 27.52
N LEU A 37 -3.62 -5.43 28.21
CA LEU A 37 -3.59 -6.78 27.64
C LEU A 37 -4.54 -6.93 26.45
N ARG A 38 -5.75 -6.38 26.54
CA ARG A 38 -6.71 -6.41 25.42
C ARG A 38 -6.22 -5.58 24.24
N ARG A 39 -5.64 -4.40 24.50
CA ARG A 39 -5.09 -3.51 23.47
C ARG A 39 -3.76 -4.01 22.89
N LEU A 40 -3.03 -4.86 23.62
CA LEU A 40 -1.79 -5.46 23.15
C LEU A 40 -2.06 -6.42 22.00
N ALA A 41 -3.13 -7.22 22.07
CA ALA A 41 -3.57 -8.06 20.96
C ALA A 41 -3.88 -7.22 19.70
N ASP A 42 -4.65 -6.14 19.85
CA ASP A 42 -4.96 -5.24 18.73
C ASP A 42 -3.70 -4.58 18.16
N SER A 43 -2.76 -4.19 19.02
CA SER A 43 -1.48 -3.60 18.62
C SER A 43 -0.61 -4.59 17.86
N VAL A 44 -0.57 -5.86 18.28
CA VAL A 44 0.13 -6.93 17.57
C VAL A 44 -0.48 -7.16 16.18
N TYR A 45 -1.79 -7.11 16.04
CA TYR A 45 -2.44 -7.24 14.72
C TYR A 45 -2.14 -6.06 13.80
N VAL A 46 -2.10 -4.83 14.34
CA VAL A 46 -1.73 -3.64 13.55
C VAL A 46 -0.26 -3.70 13.13
N ALA A 47 0.65 -3.99 14.07
CA ALA A 47 2.07 -4.13 13.78
C ALA A 47 2.34 -5.27 12.78
N GLY A 48 1.66 -6.41 12.95
CA GLY A 48 1.74 -7.54 12.01
C GLY A 48 1.25 -7.16 10.61
N ALA A 49 0.14 -6.43 10.50
CA ALA A 49 -0.35 -5.94 9.21
C ALA A 49 0.63 -4.96 8.53
N GLU A 50 1.28 -4.08 9.30
CA GLU A 50 2.31 -3.17 8.77
C GLU A 50 3.55 -3.91 8.30
N VAL A 51 4.06 -4.87 9.10
CA VAL A 51 5.20 -5.70 8.70
C VAL A 51 4.88 -6.48 7.43
N LEU A 52 3.69 -7.09 7.34
CA LEU A 52 3.25 -7.79 6.13
C LEU A 52 3.17 -6.85 4.92
N PHE A 53 2.66 -5.63 5.12
CA PHE A 53 2.58 -4.63 4.05
C PHE A 53 3.97 -4.25 3.53
N TYR A 54 4.92 -3.94 4.43
CA TYR A 54 6.30 -3.63 4.02
C TYR A 54 6.99 -4.83 3.38
N LEU A 55 6.78 -6.03 3.92
CA LEU A 55 7.31 -7.25 3.33
C LEU A 55 6.78 -7.45 1.90
N GLN A 56 5.48 -7.24 1.69
CA GLN A 56 4.85 -7.37 0.36
C GLN A 56 5.42 -6.38 -0.67
N MET A 57 5.88 -5.21 -0.24
CA MET A 57 6.47 -4.16 -1.08
C MET A 57 7.92 -4.43 -1.51
N GLU A 58 8.62 -5.32 -0.81
CA GLU A 58 9.98 -5.72 -1.16
C GLU A 58 10.03 -7.15 -1.73
N PHE A 59 9.11 -8.02 -1.31
CA PHE A 59 9.05 -9.41 -1.74
C PHE A 59 8.79 -9.56 -3.24
N ASP A 60 8.01 -8.66 -3.84
CA ASP A 60 7.75 -8.66 -5.28
C ASP A 60 9.03 -8.42 -6.10
N LYS A 61 9.88 -7.47 -5.70
CA LYS A 61 11.18 -7.20 -6.33
C LYS A 61 12.12 -8.39 -6.20
N LEU A 62 12.17 -9.02 -5.02
CA LEU A 62 13.00 -10.21 -4.79
C LEU A 62 12.55 -11.39 -5.65
N LEU A 63 11.24 -11.57 -5.82
CA LEU A 63 10.67 -12.62 -6.65
C LEU A 63 10.99 -12.39 -8.13
N VAL A 64 10.84 -11.15 -8.62
CA VAL A 64 11.24 -10.81 -10.00
C VAL A 64 12.74 -10.99 -10.19
N LEU A 65 13.57 -10.63 -9.21
CA LEU A 65 15.01 -10.84 -9.26
C LEU A 65 15.40 -12.32 -9.33
N ALA A 66 14.75 -13.16 -8.52
CA ALA A 66 15.03 -14.58 -8.46
C ALA A 66 14.64 -15.34 -9.74
N ILE A 67 13.53 -14.94 -10.39
CA ILE A 67 12.98 -15.67 -11.55
C ILE A 67 13.33 -15.00 -12.88
N GLY A 68 13.13 -13.69 -12.99
CA GLY A 68 13.33 -12.91 -14.23
C GLY A 68 14.75 -12.35 -14.38
N GLY A 69 15.59 -12.45 -13.36
CA GLY A 69 16.97 -11.95 -13.39
C GLY A 69 17.11 -10.43 -13.16
N PRO A 70 18.36 -9.93 -13.13
CA PRO A 70 18.67 -8.59 -12.65
C PRO A 70 18.16 -7.46 -13.55
N HIS A 71 18.13 -7.67 -14.87
CA HIS A 71 17.66 -6.65 -15.81
C HIS A 71 16.14 -6.42 -15.71
N LEU A 72 15.34 -7.49 -15.73
CA LEU A 72 13.88 -7.41 -15.55
C LEU A 72 13.50 -6.86 -14.17
N ALA A 73 14.22 -7.27 -13.12
CA ALA A 73 14.02 -6.73 -11.77
C ALA A 73 14.30 -5.23 -11.69
N GLY A 74 15.31 -4.74 -12.41
CA GLY A 74 15.61 -3.31 -12.52
C GLY A 74 14.46 -2.54 -13.18
N ILE A 75 13.97 -3.02 -14.34
CA ILE A 75 12.84 -2.41 -15.04
C ILE A 75 11.58 -2.42 -14.17
N TYR A 76 11.26 -3.57 -13.57
CA TYR A 76 10.12 -3.70 -12.66
C TYR A 76 10.23 -2.73 -11.49
N ALA A 77 11.40 -2.64 -10.84
CA ALA A 77 11.61 -1.72 -9.73
C ALA A 77 11.46 -0.25 -10.14
N ILE A 78 11.91 0.14 -11.33
CA ILE A 78 11.71 1.51 -11.85
C ILE A 78 10.22 1.77 -12.06
N ILE A 79 9.51 0.88 -12.76
CA ILE A 79 8.07 1.03 -13.02
C ILE A 79 7.30 1.10 -11.71
N MET A 80 7.56 0.20 -10.76
CA MET A 80 6.89 0.19 -9.47
C MET A 80 7.17 1.45 -8.66
N ARG A 81 8.37 2.04 -8.74
CA ARG A 81 8.67 3.33 -8.12
C ARG A 81 7.93 4.50 -8.75
N LEU A 82 7.74 4.49 -10.07
CA LEU A 82 6.95 5.51 -10.77
C LEU A 82 5.46 5.39 -10.40
N VAL A 83 4.96 4.16 -10.29
CA VAL A 83 3.62 3.84 -9.77
C VAL A 83 3.48 4.30 -8.31
N ASP A 84 4.49 4.06 -7.46
CA ASP A 84 4.47 4.51 -6.06
C ASP A 84 4.46 6.04 -5.96
N LEU A 85 5.20 6.72 -6.84
CA LEU A 85 5.25 8.19 -6.87
C LEU A 85 3.88 8.79 -7.19
N THR A 86 3.12 8.20 -8.12
CA THR A 86 1.76 8.66 -8.44
C THR A 86 0.73 8.31 -7.36
N ALA A 87 1.04 7.37 -6.48
CA ALA A 87 0.19 6.97 -5.37
C ALA A 87 0.30 7.86 -4.12
N ILE A 88 1.35 8.69 -3.99
CA ILE A 88 1.57 9.53 -2.80
C ILE A 88 0.34 10.39 -2.45
N PRO A 89 -0.27 11.16 -3.37
CA PRO A 89 -1.41 12.02 -3.04
C PRO A 89 -2.64 11.20 -2.62
N ILE A 90 -2.82 10.03 -3.24
CA ILE A 90 -3.93 9.13 -2.95
C ILE A 90 -3.81 8.58 -1.54
N ARG A 91 -2.62 8.17 -1.11
CA ARG A 91 -2.39 7.70 0.25
C ARG A 91 -2.73 8.77 1.30
N THR A 92 -2.39 10.03 1.03
CA THR A 92 -2.78 11.15 1.91
C THR A 92 -4.30 11.30 1.99
N PHE A 93 -5.00 11.22 0.85
CA PHE A 93 -6.45 11.28 0.81
C PHE A 93 -7.11 10.10 1.55
N SER A 94 -6.64 8.87 1.32
CA SER A 94 -7.20 7.68 1.97
C SER A 94 -7.04 7.73 3.49
N MET A 95 -5.89 8.21 3.99
CA MET A 95 -5.68 8.45 5.43
C MET A 95 -6.70 9.43 6.02
N MET A 96 -6.96 10.56 5.34
CA MET A 96 -7.97 11.53 5.79
C MET A 96 -9.37 10.94 5.77
N LEU A 97 -9.68 10.13 4.76
CA LEU A 97 -10.97 9.46 4.62
C LEU A 97 -11.17 8.44 5.75
N VAL A 98 -10.17 7.62 6.06
CA VAL A 98 -10.17 6.68 7.19
C VAL A 98 -10.46 7.40 8.50
N GLN A 99 -9.76 8.51 8.78
CA GLN A 99 -9.97 9.30 9.98
C GLN A 99 -11.41 9.84 10.06
N ARG A 100 -11.95 10.32 8.94
CA ARG A 100 -13.34 10.78 8.85
C ARG A 100 -14.33 9.65 9.09
N MET A 101 -14.07 8.47 8.53
CA MET A 101 -14.91 7.29 8.70
C MET A 101 -14.92 6.75 10.13
N MET A 102 -13.79 6.81 10.84
CA MET A 102 -13.75 6.43 12.27
C MET A 102 -14.65 7.33 13.13
N ARG A 103 -14.85 8.58 12.71
CA ARG A 103 -15.74 9.54 13.40
C ARG A 103 -17.20 9.44 12.95
N ALA A 104 -17.44 9.06 11.69
CA ALA A 104 -18.77 8.98 11.09
C ALA A 104 -18.90 7.74 10.21
N PRO A 105 -19.10 6.53 10.80
CA PRO A 105 -19.12 5.27 10.06
C PRO A 105 -20.31 5.14 9.10
N GLU A 106 -21.37 5.93 9.29
CA GLU A 106 -22.56 5.95 8.44
C GLU A 106 -22.32 6.50 7.02
N LEU A 107 -21.20 7.20 6.78
CA LEU A 107 -20.81 7.72 5.47
C LEU A 107 -20.75 6.62 4.38
N LEU A 108 -20.46 5.38 4.78
CA LEU A 108 -20.34 4.22 3.91
C LEU A 108 -21.65 3.43 3.73
N SER A 109 -22.76 3.88 4.31
CA SER A 109 -24.06 3.21 4.14
C SER A 109 -24.54 3.25 2.68
N ARG A 110 -24.16 4.30 1.93
CA ARG A 110 -24.57 4.51 0.54
C ARG A 110 -23.58 3.89 -0.43
N LEU A 111 -24.04 2.91 -1.22
CA LEU A 111 -23.30 2.30 -2.32
C LEU A 111 -22.76 3.34 -3.32
N ALA A 112 -23.54 4.39 -3.60
CA ALA A 112 -23.12 5.47 -4.51
C ALA A 112 -21.88 6.25 -4.02
N VAL A 113 -21.74 6.43 -2.70
CA VAL A 113 -20.57 7.12 -2.13
C VAL A 113 -19.35 6.21 -2.17
N LYS A 114 -19.53 4.90 -1.89
CA LYS A 114 -18.47 3.89 -2.01
C LYS A 114 -17.92 3.80 -3.42
N SER A 115 -18.80 3.61 -4.41
CA SER A 115 -18.39 3.49 -5.81
C SER A 115 -17.83 4.80 -6.35
N GLY A 116 -18.33 5.95 -5.89
CA GLY A 116 -17.79 7.27 -6.23
C GLY A 116 -16.36 7.47 -5.74
N ILE A 117 -16.05 7.06 -4.50
CA ILE A 117 -14.69 7.12 -3.94
C ILE A 117 -13.76 6.17 -4.69
N GLU A 118 -14.16 4.90 -4.88
CA GLU A 118 -13.36 3.93 -5.62
C GLU A 118 -13.10 4.39 -7.07
N GLY A 119 -14.15 4.84 -7.77
CA GLY A 119 -14.03 5.38 -9.11
C GLY A 119 -13.12 6.61 -9.18
N GLY A 120 -13.22 7.52 -8.20
CA GLY A 120 -12.34 8.69 -8.11
C GLY A 120 -10.89 8.31 -7.87
N VAL A 121 -10.62 7.41 -6.93
CA VAL A 121 -9.26 6.90 -6.66
C VAL A 121 -8.68 6.25 -7.92
N PHE A 122 -9.45 5.40 -8.60
CA PHE A 122 -9.02 4.75 -9.83
C PHE A 122 -8.71 5.76 -10.94
N ALA A 123 -9.64 6.68 -11.21
CA ALA A 123 -9.51 7.66 -12.28
C ALA A 123 -8.31 8.60 -12.06
N VAL A 124 -8.17 9.16 -10.85
CA VAL A 124 -7.07 10.08 -10.53
C VAL A 124 -5.72 9.35 -10.57
N SER A 125 -5.63 8.13 -10.04
CA SER A 125 -4.39 7.35 -10.06
C SER A 125 -3.94 6.98 -11.48
N THR A 126 -4.90 6.57 -12.32
CA THR A 126 -4.66 6.20 -13.71
C THR A 126 -4.29 7.44 -14.54
N ALA A 127 -4.99 8.56 -14.35
CA ALA A 127 -4.69 9.82 -15.02
C ALA A 127 -3.33 10.40 -14.61
N ALA A 128 -2.93 10.26 -13.33
CA ALA A 128 -1.62 10.69 -12.87
C ALA A 128 -0.49 9.93 -13.57
N LEU A 129 -0.60 8.61 -13.68
CA LEU A 129 0.41 7.80 -14.39
C LEU A 129 0.39 8.05 -15.90
N LEU A 130 -0.80 8.23 -16.50
CA LEU A 130 -0.90 8.60 -17.92
C LEU A 130 -0.22 9.94 -18.20
N THR A 131 -0.48 10.95 -17.36
CA THR A 131 0.15 12.27 -17.47
C THR A 131 1.66 12.15 -17.34
N LEU A 132 2.15 11.37 -16.37
CA LEU A 132 3.57 11.08 -16.22
C LEU A 132 4.15 10.38 -17.45
N GLY A 133 3.44 9.39 -18.00
CA GLY A 133 3.83 8.69 -19.22
C GLY A 133 3.93 9.62 -20.44
N ILE A 134 3.00 10.57 -20.59
CA ILE A 134 3.04 11.59 -21.64
C ILE A 134 4.27 12.49 -21.47
N VAL A 135 4.54 12.97 -20.24
CA VAL A 135 5.72 13.79 -19.96
C VAL A 135 7.01 13.04 -20.29
N LEU A 136 7.09 11.76 -19.91
CA LEU A 136 8.25 10.91 -20.21
C LEU A 136 8.38 10.56 -21.70
N HIS A 137 7.29 10.57 -22.46
CA HIS A 137 7.35 10.39 -23.91
C HIS A 137 8.04 11.58 -24.60
N PHE A 138 7.72 12.82 -24.18
CA PHE A 138 8.36 14.02 -24.73
C PHE A 138 9.74 14.29 -24.11
N PHE A 139 9.93 13.98 -22.83
CA PHE A 139 11.17 14.20 -22.08
C PHE A 139 11.65 12.91 -21.39
N PRO A 140 12.18 11.93 -22.14
CA PRO A 140 12.56 10.61 -21.60
C PRO A 140 13.65 10.68 -20.51
N ASN A 141 14.48 11.72 -20.53
CA ASN A 141 15.54 11.91 -19.54
C ASN A 141 15.11 12.76 -18.33
N ALA A 142 13.85 13.19 -18.22
CA ALA A 142 13.38 14.05 -17.13
C ALA A 142 13.61 13.45 -15.73
N LEU A 143 13.57 12.11 -15.61
CA LEU A 143 13.79 11.38 -14.36
C LEU A 143 15.16 10.67 -14.31
N GLY A 144 16.06 11.00 -15.24
CA GLY A 144 17.40 10.43 -15.35
C GLY A 144 17.51 9.28 -16.36
N LYS A 145 18.75 9.01 -16.78
CA LYS A 145 19.08 8.06 -17.85
C LYS A 145 18.63 6.63 -17.56
N ASN A 146 18.67 6.21 -16.30
CA ASN A 146 18.24 4.86 -15.89
C ASN A 146 16.71 4.68 -16.04
N VAL A 147 15.94 5.77 -15.92
CA VAL A 147 14.48 5.73 -16.06
C VAL A 147 14.05 5.81 -17.52
N ALA A 148 14.88 6.41 -18.38
CA ALA A 148 14.62 6.52 -19.82
C ALA A 148 14.43 5.16 -20.50
N GLU A 149 15.13 4.12 -20.04
CA GLU A 149 14.95 2.74 -20.54
C GLU A 149 13.56 2.17 -20.22
N ALA A 150 12.98 2.54 -19.08
CA ALA A 150 11.66 2.07 -18.64
C ALA A 150 10.51 2.99 -19.09
N ALA A 151 10.80 4.24 -19.49
CA ALA A 151 9.82 5.24 -19.92
C ALA A 151 8.76 4.72 -20.92
N PRO A 152 9.10 4.01 -22.02
CA PRO A 152 8.09 3.51 -22.95
C PRO A 152 7.21 2.41 -22.35
N LEU A 153 7.69 1.71 -21.32
CA LEU A 153 6.95 0.62 -20.66
C LEU A 153 5.96 1.14 -19.61
N VAL A 154 6.12 2.39 -19.12
CA VAL A 154 5.25 2.97 -18.08
C VAL A 154 3.79 3.00 -18.52
N VAL A 155 3.54 3.38 -19.77
CA VAL A 155 2.18 3.46 -20.33
C VAL A 155 1.52 2.09 -20.41
N LEU A 156 2.31 1.01 -20.55
CA LEU A 156 1.78 -0.35 -20.54
C LEU A 156 1.24 -0.75 -19.17
N ALA A 157 1.66 -0.11 -18.07
CA ALA A 157 1.21 -0.38 -16.71
C ALA A 157 0.13 0.61 -16.22
N ILE A 158 -0.61 1.25 -17.13
CA ILE A 158 -1.51 2.38 -16.81
C ILE A 158 -2.56 2.09 -15.73
N CYS A 159 -3.09 0.86 -15.67
CA CYS A 159 -4.12 0.49 -14.70
C CYS A 159 -3.55 0.03 -13.35
N VAL A 160 -2.26 -0.33 -13.29
CA VAL A 160 -1.58 -0.78 -12.07
C VAL A 160 -1.74 0.19 -10.89
N PRO A 161 -1.49 1.51 -11.02
CA PRO A 161 -1.63 2.44 -9.89
C PRO A 161 -3.07 2.50 -9.37
N GLY A 162 -4.06 2.58 -10.26
CA GLY A 162 -5.47 2.62 -9.87
C GLY A 162 -5.90 1.36 -9.13
N LEU A 163 -5.59 0.19 -9.68
CA LEU A 163 -5.93 -1.10 -9.08
C LEU A 163 -5.23 -1.31 -7.74
N ARG A 164 -3.95 -0.94 -7.66
CA ARG A 164 -3.19 -1.04 -6.42
C ARG A 164 -3.75 -0.11 -5.33
N ASN A 165 -4.04 1.14 -5.68
CA ASN A 165 -4.59 2.11 -4.73
C ASN A 165 -5.98 1.70 -4.23
N LEU A 166 -6.79 1.05 -5.08
CA LEU A 166 -8.06 0.45 -4.67
C LEU A 166 -7.87 -0.68 -3.65
N VAL A 167 -6.88 -1.56 -3.86
CA VAL A 167 -6.55 -2.64 -2.90
C VAL A 167 -6.07 -2.05 -1.57
N GLU A 168 -5.18 -1.04 -1.61
CA GLU A 168 -4.71 -0.34 -0.40
C GLU A 168 -5.89 0.33 0.34
N TYR A 169 -6.76 1.02 -0.40
CA TYR A 169 -7.99 1.62 0.14
C TYR A 169 -8.90 0.59 0.81
N GLN A 170 -9.15 -0.56 0.19
CA GLN A 170 -9.98 -1.62 0.77
C GLN A 170 -9.40 -2.18 2.08
N ALA A 171 -8.08 -2.34 2.15
CA ALA A 171 -7.40 -2.74 3.39
C ALA A 171 -7.56 -1.69 4.50
N GLU A 172 -7.50 -0.40 4.14
CA GLU A 172 -7.73 0.72 5.05
C GLU A 172 -9.18 0.81 5.55
N LEU A 173 -10.18 0.44 4.73
CA LEU A 173 -11.58 0.35 5.16
C LEU A 173 -11.76 -0.63 6.34
N LEU A 174 -11.09 -1.77 6.30
CA LEU A 174 -11.13 -2.77 7.37
C LEU A 174 -10.47 -2.26 8.65
N PHE A 175 -9.40 -1.47 8.51
CA PHE A 175 -8.76 -0.79 9.63
C PHE A 175 -9.72 0.21 10.29
N ALA A 176 -10.39 1.06 9.48
CA ALA A 176 -11.34 2.06 9.98
C ALA A 176 -12.52 1.46 10.76
N ARG A 177 -12.87 0.19 10.48
CA ARG A 177 -13.95 -0.55 11.16
C ARG A 177 -13.50 -1.36 12.38
N GLY A 178 -12.24 -1.24 12.80
CA GLY A 178 -11.68 -1.99 13.94
C GLY A 178 -11.49 -3.49 13.66
N GLN A 179 -11.47 -3.91 12.39
CA GLN A 179 -11.31 -5.32 11.99
C GLN A 179 -9.86 -5.64 11.61
N THR A 180 -8.91 -5.28 12.49
CA THR A 180 -7.45 -5.34 12.26
C THR A 180 -6.95 -6.76 11.97
N LEU A 181 -7.48 -7.78 12.65
CA LEU A 181 -7.16 -9.18 12.38
C LEU A 181 -7.55 -9.60 10.96
N VAL A 182 -8.75 -9.21 10.52
CA VAL A 182 -9.24 -9.56 9.17
C VAL A 182 -8.44 -8.82 8.11
N ARG A 183 -8.07 -7.56 8.37
CA ARG A 183 -7.12 -6.82 7.52
C ARG A 183 -5.79 -7.56 7.38
N ALA A 184 -5.19 -8.01 8.48
CA ALA A 184 -3.92 -8.73 8.45
C ALA A 184 -4.02 -10.03 7.64
N LEU A 185 -5.09 -10.81 7.84
CA LEU A 185 -5.34 -12.03 7.07
C LEU A 185 -5.54 -11.73 5.58
N ASN A 186 -6.34 -10.72 5.24
CA ASN A 186 -6.57 -10.33 3.85
C ASN A 186 -5.28 -9.86 3.17
N LEU A 187 -4.44 -9.06 3.85
CA LEU A 187 -3.14 -8.65 3.33
C LEU A 187 -2.22 -9.85 3.11
N GLY A 188 -2.17 -10.80 4.05
CA GLY A 188 -1.40 -12.04 3.88
C GLY A 188 -1.86 -12.87 2.69
N LEU A 189 -3.18 -13.04 2.52
CA LEU A 189 -3.76 -13.75 1.38
C LEU A 189 -3.47 -13.04 0.05
N LEU A 190 -3.58 -11.72 0.01
CA LEU A 190 -3.28 -10.93 -1.17
C LEU A 190 -1.79 -10.94 -1.51
N ALA A 191 -0.90 -10.97 -0.51
CA ALA A 191 0.54 -11.11 -0.71
C ALA A 191 0.87 -12.48 -1.31
N ALA A 192 0.30 -13.56 -0.77
CA ALA A 192 0.47 -14.90 -1.32
C ALA A 192 -0.09 -15.01 -2.75
N LEU A 193 -1.28 -14.48 -3.00
CA LEU A 193 -1.88 -14.46 -4.33
C LEU A 193 -1.04 -13.64 -5.33
N LYS A 194 -0.52 -12.48 -4.90
CA LYS A 194 0.38 -11.66 -5.73
C LYS A 194 1.65 -12.43 -6.08
N ALA A 195 2.24 -13.13 -5.12
CA ALA A 195 3.43 -13.94 -5.35
C ALA A 195 3.16 -15.08 -6.36
N LEU A 196 2.04 -15.78 -6.22
CA LEU A 196 1.65 -16.86 -7.15
C LEU A 196 1.40 -16.32 -8.56
N LEU A 197 0.63 -15.24 -8.69
CA LEU A 197 0.34 -14.62 -10.00
C LEU A 197 1.60 -14.08 -10.66
N LEU A 198 2.49 -13.41 -9.92
CA LEU A 198 3.76 -12.93 -10.45
C LEU A 198 4.66 -14.09 -10.88
N THR A 199 4.77 -15.14 -10.07
CA THR A 199 5.54 -16.35 -10.44
C THR A 199 5.01 -16.98 -11.71
N TYR A 200 3.69 -17.13 -11.82
CA TYR A 200 3.04 -17.69 -13.00
C TYR A 200 3.35 -16.86 -14.26
N VAL A 201 3.20 -15.53 -14.16
CA VAL A 201 3.45 -14.63 -15.28
C VAL A 201 4.93 -14.65 -15.68
N LEU A 202 5.86 -14.59 -14.72
CA LEU A 202 7.30 -14.60 -14.98
C LEU A 202 7.82 -15.91 -15.59
N THR A 203 7.13 -17.02 -15.34
CA THR A 203 7.47 -18.33 -15.92
C THR A 203 6.82 -18.58 -17.28
N THR A 204 5.71 -17.89 -17.58
CA THR A 204 4.96 -18.06 -18.84
C THR A 204 5.36 -17.06 -19.91
N ILE A 205 5.63 -15.81 -19.51
CA ILE A 205 5.90 -14.69 -20.43
C ILE A 205 7.37 -14.30 -20.35
N LEU A 206 8.10 -14.54 -21.44
CA LEU A 206 9.53 -14.23 -21.54
C LEU A 206 9.82 -12.80 -22.05
N ASP A 207 8.84 -12.19 -22.74
CA ASP A 207 9.00 -10.84 -23.32
C ASP A 207 8.68 -9.72 -22.31
N THR A 208 9.58 -8.74 -22.19
CA THR A 208 9.43 -7.62 -21.25
C THR A 208 8.17 -6.76 -21.47
N PRO A 209 7.77 -6.38 -22.70
CA PRO A 209 6.58 -5.56 -22.90
C PRO A 209 5.29 -6.31 -22.54
N ASN A 210 5.20 -7.59 -22.93
CA ASN A 210 4.06 -8.45 -22.61
C ASN A 210 3.97 -8.71 -21.11
N LEU A 211 5.12 -8.87 -20.44
CA LEU A 211 5.21 -8.96 -18.98
C LEU A 211 4.63 -7.71 -18.32
N VAL A 212 5.03 -6.51 -18.73
CA VAL A 212 4.51 -5.26 -18.14
C VAL A 212 3.01 -5.10 -18.40
N LEU A 213 2.53 -5.43 -19.60
CA LEU A 213 1.10 -5.39 -19.91
C LEU A 213 0.30 -6.35 -19.02
N SER A 214 0.82 -7.56 -18.81
CA SER A 214 0.18 -8.57 -17.96
C SER A 214 0.07 -8.15 -16.49
N LEU A 215 0.89 -7.19 -16.02
CA LEU A 215 0.74 -6.64 -14.67
C LEU A 215 -0.63 -6.00 -14.45
N ASN A 216 -1.25 -5.39 -15.47
CA ASN A 216 -2.61 -4.88 -15.32
C ASN A 216 -3.59 -6.00 -14.97
N VAL A 217 -3.45 -7.17 -15.61
CA VAL A 217 -4.28 -8.34 -15.35
C VAL A 217 -4.01 -8.89 -13.94
N VAL A 218 -2.73 -9.01 -13.55
CA VAL A 218 -2.35 -9.43 -12.19
C VAL A 218 -2.98 -8.53 -11.14
N PHE A 219 -2.83 -7.21 -11.26
CA PHE A 219 -3.42 -6.27 -10.31
C PHE A 219 -4.94 -6.22 -10.37
N LEU A 220 -5.56 -6.52 -11.52
CA LEU A 220 -7.01 -6.62 -11.66
C LEU A 220 -7.54 -7.82 -10.88
N LEU A 221 -6.87 -8.97 -11.00
CA LEU A 221 -7.21 -10.17 -10.23
C LEU A 221 -7.03 -9.93 -8.72
N LEU A 222 -5.96 -9.23 -8.33
CA LEU A 222 -5.75 -8.84 -6.93
C LEU A 222 -6.86 -7.90 -6.43
N TYR A 223 -7.27 -6.93 -7.24
CA TYR A 223 -8.39 -6.05 -6.93
C TYR A 223 -9.70 -6.83 -6.75
N LEU A 224 -10.03 -7.75 -7.66
CA LEU A 224 -11.23 -8.58 -7.54
C LEU A 224 -11.19 -9.46 -6.29
N ALA A 225 -10.06 -10.09 -6.01
CA ALA A 225 -9.86 -10.88 -4.79
C ALA A 225 -10.01 -10.01 -3.52
N SER A 226 -9.39 -8.84 -3.50
CA SER A 226 -9.48 -7.89 -2.38
C SER A 226 -10.91 -7.40 -2.17
N THR A 227 -11.64 -7.13 -3.26
CA THR A 227 -13.05 -6.72 -3.23
C THR A 227 -13.89 -7.84 -2.62
N LEU A 228 -13.74 -9.09 -3.08
CA LEU A 228 -14.48 -10.23 -2.54
C LEU A 228 -14.22 -10.43 -1.03
N LEU A 229 -12.95 -10.40 -0.62
CA LEU A 229 -12.55 -10.58 0.77
C LEU A 229 -13.07 -9.43 1.67
N THR A 230 -12.92 -8.20 1.22
CA THR A 230 -13.27 -6.99 1.99
C THR A 230 -14.78 -6.81 2.10
N TYR A 231 -15.52 -6.93 1.00
CA TYR A 231 -16.98 -6.79 1.03
C TYR A 231 -17.66 -7.96 1.77
N SER A 232 -17.10 -9.17 1.72
CA SER A 232 -17.56 -10.28 2.55
C SER A 232 -17.34 -10.01 4.04
N ALA A 233 -16.14 -9.52 4.42
CA ALA A 233 -15.84 -9.14 5.79
C ALA A 233 -16.73 -8.00 6.31
N MET A 234 -17.06 -7.04 5.44
CA MET A 234 -17.91 -5.90 5.76
C MET A 234 -19.36 -6.27 6.10
N ARG A 235 -19.84 -7.49 5.76
CA ARG A 235 -21.17 -7.97 6.17
C ARG A 235 -21.27 -8.22 7.68
N LYS A 236 -20.14 -8.43 8.37
CA LYS A 236 -20.10 -8.57 9.83
C LYS A 236 -20.24 -7.20 10.50
N PRO A 237 -20.89 -7.10 11.67
CA PRO A 237 -21.01 -5.83 12.40
C PRO A 237 -19.62 -5.24 12.69
N ALA A 238 -19.52 -3.91 12.68
CA ALA A 238 -18.28 -3.23 13.09
C ALA A 238 -17.99 -3.56 14.56
N LYS A 239 -16.73 -3.85 14.89
CA LYS A 239 -16.36 -4.05 16.29
C LYS A 239 -16.17 -2.67 16.93
N PRO A 240 -16.82 -2.37 18.06
CA PRO A 240 -16.52 -1.14 18.78
C PRO A 240 -15.05 -1.19 19.25
N ILE A 241 -14.32 -0.10 18.99
CA ILE A 241 -12.95 0.14 19.46
C ILE A 241 -13.01 0.53 20.94
#